data_AF-A0A445GBP5-F1
#
_entry.id   AF-A0A445GBP5-F1
#
_cell.length_a   1.000
_cell.length_b   1.000
_cell.length_c   1.000
_cell.angle_alpha   90.00
_cell.angle_beta   90.00
_cell.angle_gamma   90.00
#
_symmetry.space_group_name_H-M   'P 1'
#
loop_
_entity.id
_entity.type
_entity.pdbx_description
1 polymer ?
#
loop_
_entity_poly.entity_id
_entity_poly.type
_entity_poly.pdbx_seq_one_letter_code
_entity_poly.pdbx_strand_id
1 'polypeptide(L)'
;MSSVQGPVVCPSVRAKQVGFCSIPMIGAVKMNVRRIRSEFWGLNGAKAKPGFLSCRINTRKYKTVHCTFNSPSNDSGSTADNFNEKDEDYVNSSVIEAVEVKSGADGFIIKMRDGRHLRCVHNNPQGGHLPDYAPHPAIVLKMEDGTGLLLPIIVLEMPSVLLMAAIRNVPIARPTLYQVVKEMIDKMGYEVKLVRVTRRVHEAYFAQLYLTKVGNEAEYVSFDLRPSDAINIAVRCKVPIQVNKYLAYSDGMRVIESGKLPTQFPGMDGRLFTEMDRHLL
;
A
#
# COMPACT_ATOMS: atom_id res chain seq x y z
N MET A 1 11.70 50.94 -23.70
CA MET A 1 12.22 49.56 -23.57
C MET A 1 13.58 49.65 -22.90
N SER A 2 13.63 49.45 -21.59
CA SER A 2 14.84 49.58 -20.77
C SER A 2 14.99 48.32 -19.91
N SER A 3 16.08 47.59 -20.18
CA SER A 3 16.54 46.42 -19.43
C SER A 3 17.06 46.85 -18.06
N VAL A 4 16.62 46.17 -16.99
CA VAL A 4 17.21 46.30 -15.65
C VAL A 4 17.72 44.93 -15.23
N GLN A 5 19.03 44.74 -15.29
CA GLN A 5 19.74 43.57 -14.75
C GLN A 5 20.06 43.84 -13.27
N GLY A 6 19.47 43.04 -12.38
CA GLY A 6 19.82 43.00 -10.96
C GLY A 6 20.49 41.68 -10.59
N PRO A 7 21.50 41.66 -9.70
CA PRO A 7 22.19 40.43 -9.29
C PRO A 7 21.36 39.64 -8.27
N VAL A 8 21.29 38.31 -8.45
CA VAL A 8 20.72 37.37 -7.48
C VAL A 8 21.77 37.07 -6.40
N VAL A 9 21.46 37.43 -5.15
CA VAL A 9 22.29 37.11 -3.98
C VAL A 9 21.78 35.81 -3.37
N CYS A 10 22.61 34.78 -3.35
CA CYS A 10 22.33 33.52 -2.66
C CYS A 10 23.10 33.47 -1.32
N PRO A 11 22.46 33.25 -0.16
CA PRO A 11 23.18 33.09 1.09
C PRO A 11 23.81 31.69 1.15
N SER A 12 25.12 31.64 1.39
CA SER A 12 25.86 30.39 1.60
C SER A 12 25.94 30.09 3.10
N VAL A 13 25.24 29.06 3.56
CA VAL A 13 25.28 28.61 4.97
C VAL A 13 26.48 27.70 5.16
N ARG A 14 27.45 28.15 5.97
CA ARG A 14 28.65 27.39 6.36
C ARG A 14 28.29 26.41 7.49
N ALA A 15 28.42 25.10 7.25
CA ALA A 15 28.27 24.10 8.30
C ALA A 15 29.44 24.17 9.31
N LYS A 16 29.11 24.24 10.61
CA LYS A 16 30.05 24.20 11.74
C LYS A 16 30.62 22.79 11.92
N GLN A 17 31.92 22.73 12.16
CA GLN A 17 32.68 21.53 12.53
C GLN A 17 32.38 21.16 13.99
N VAL A 18 32.02 19.90 14.27
CA VAL A 18 31.86 19.40 15.65
C VAL A 18 32.51 18.01 15.79
N GLY A 19 33.56 17.97 16.62
CA GLY A 19 33.80 16.98 17.69
C GLY A 19 34.01 15.51 17.34
N PHE A 20 35.24 15.03 17.54
CA PHE A 20 35.53 13.61 17.77
C PHE A 20 34.91 13.13 19.09
N CYS A 21 34.24 11.98 19.08
CA CYS A 21 33.90 11.25 20.30
C CYS A 21 34.45 9.82 20.18
N SER A 22 35.40 9.48 21.04
CA SER A 22 35.97 8.14 21.20
C SER A 22 35.16 7.34 22.24
N ILE A 23 34.89 6.07 21.97
CA ILE A 23 34.32 5.11 22.93
C ILE A 23 35.22 3.86 22.96
N PRO A 24 35.60 3.31 24.14
CA PRO A 24 36.62 2.28 24.28
C PRO A 24 36.10 0.85 24.07
N MET A 25 37.04 -0.05 23.76
CA MET A 25 36.85 -1.50 23.57
C MET A 25 36.89 -2.29 24.89
N ILE A 26 35.93 -3.20 25.08
CA ILE A 26 35.94 -4.38 25.97
C ILE A 26 35.09 -5.43 25.23
N GLY A 27 35.39 -6.72 25.05
CA GLY A 27 36.46 -7.64 25.39
C GLY A 27 36.07 -8.98 24.71
N ALA A 28 37.06 -9.80 24.35
CA ALA A 28 36.86 -11.01 23.54
C ALA A 28 36.17 -12.16 24.31
N VAL A 29 35.19 -12.83 23.69
CA VAL A 29 34.75 -14.18 24.07
C VAL A 29 34.74 -15.07 22.82
N LYS A 30 35.46 -16.20 22.92
CA LYS A 30 35.70 -17.20 21.87
C LYS A 30 34.45 -18.07 21.66
N MET A 31 34.08 -18.33 20.40
CA MET A 31 33.35 -19.55 20.03
C MET A 31 34.16 -20.35 19.01
N ASN A 32 34.39 -21.63 19.34
CA ASN A 32 35.06 -22.63 18.52
C ASN A 32 34.13 -23.10 17.39
N VAL A 33 34.60 -23.00 16.14
CA VAL A 33 34.02 -23.77 15.02
C VAL A 33 34.99 -24.89 14.66
N ARG A 34 34.51 -26.13 14.83
CA ARG A 34 35.19 -27.38 14.49
C ARG A 34 35.23 -27.53 12.96
N ARG A 35 36.42 -27.45 12.35
CA ARG A 35 36.64 -27.80 10.94
C ARG A 35 36.72 -29.32 10.79
N ILE A 36 35.95 -29.88 9.85
CA ILE A 36 36.19 -31.20 9.27
C ILE A 36 36.90 -30.99 7.92
N ARG A 37 37.90 -31.85 7.66
CA ARG A 37 38.96 -31.76 6.66
C ARG A 37 38.78 -32.85 5.60
N SER A 38 39.09 -32.54 4.34
CA SER A 38 39.52 -33.46 3.27
C SER A 38 40.00 -32.57 2.11
N GLU A 39 41.31 -32.32 1.95
CA GLU A 39 42.26 -33.02 1.04
C GLU A 39 41.88 -32.76 -0.45
N PHE A 40 42.72 -32.28 -1.36
CA PHE A 40 44.09 -32.66 -1.68
C PHE A 40 44.56 -31.76 -2.88
N TRP A 41 45.86 -31.42 -2.92
CA TRP A 41 46.69 -30.89 -4.04
C TRP A 41 46.89 -29.38 -4.22
N GLY A 42 48.16 -28.98 -4.07
CA GLY A 42 48.74 -27.76 -4.65
C GLY A 42 49.39 -26.78 -3.66
N LEU A 43 50.51 -27.14 -3.03
CA LEU A 43 51.35 -26.18 -2.29
C LEU A 43 52.14 -25.29 -3.26
N ASN A 44 52.22 -23.98 -2.97
CA ASN A 44 53.51 -23.35 -2.73
C ASN A 44 53.34 -22.09 -1.88
N GLY A 45 54.07 -22.05 -0.76
CA GLY A 45 53.90 -21.08 0.30
C GLY A 45 54.67 -19.78 0.11
N ALA A 46 54.18 -18.72 0.74
CA ALA A 46 54.98 -17.59 1.15
C ALA A 46 54.52 -17.12 2.54
N LYS A 47 55.48 -16.99 3.45
CA LYS A 47 55.32 -16.55 4.84
C LYS A 47 54.76 -15.12 4.87
N ALA A 48 53.59 -14.92 5.46
CA ALA A 48 53.06 -13.58 5.74
C ALA A 48 53.53 -13.12 7.14
N LYS A 49 54.41 -12.11 7.17
CA LYS A 49 54.56 -11.22 8.33
C LYS A 49 53.26 -10.40 8.47
N PRO A 50 52.80 -10.03 9.68
CA PRO A 50 51.67 -9.12 9.82
C PRO A 50 52.12 -7.71 9.43
N GLY A 51 52.00 -7.40 8.14
CA GLY A 51 52.07 -6.04 7.62
C GLY A 51 50.75 -5.33 7.88
N PHE A 52 50.84 -4.13 8.44
CA PHE A 52 49.71 -3.22 8.62
C PHE A 52 49.11 -2.88 7.25
N LEU A 53 47.98 -3.49 6.89
CA LEU A 53 47.20 -3.06 5.72
C LEU A 53 46.38 -1.83 6.13
N SER A 54 46.94 -0.64 5.93
CA SER A 54 46.12 0.57 5.89
C SER A 54 45.21 0.48 4.66
N CYS A 55 43.91 0.28 4.87
CA CYS A 55 42.94 0.49 3.81
C CYS A 55 42.84 2.00 3.57
N ARG A 56 43.51 2.49 2.52
CA ARG A 56 43.35 3.87 2.04
C ARG A 56 41.91 4.00 1.54
N ILE A 57 41.03 4.60 2.34
CA ILE A 57 39.72 5.03 1.88
C ILE A 57 39.98 6.16 0.89
N ASN A 58 39.95 5.84 -0.40
CA ASN A 58 40.04 6.82 -1.47
C ASN A 58 38.73 7.61 -1.46
N THR A 59 38.77 8.83 -0.92
CA THR A 59 37.65 9.78 -0.95
C THR A 59 37.41 10.21 -2.39
N ARG A 60 36.66 9.38 -3.12
CA ARG A 60 36.15 9.74 -4.44
C ARG A 60 35.16 10.89 -4.23
N LYS A 61 35.54 12.08 -4.70
CA LYS A 61 34.67 13.26 -4.73
C LYS A 61 33.33 12.87 -5.34
N TYR A 62 32.28 12.85 -4.54
CA TYR A 62 30.92 12.73 -5.03
C TYR A 62 30.67 13.95 -5.91
N LYS A 63 30.50 13.75 -7.22
CA LYS A 63 29.94 14.77 -8.10
C LYS A 63 28.50 14.96 -7.67
N THR A 64 28.13 16.16 -7.27
CA THR A 64 26.74 16.59 -7.17
C THR A 64 26.08 16.32 -8.53
N VAL A 65 25.17 15.35 -8.58
CA VAL A 65 24.36 15.11 -9.77
C VAL A 65 23.26 16.17 -9.73
N HIS A 66 23.39 17.19 -10.57
CA HIS A 66 22.35 18.18 -10.78
C HIS A 66 21.34 17.57 -11.76
N CYS A 67 20.14 17.22 -11.28
CA CYS A 67 19.04 16.83 -12.15
C CYS A 67 18.42 18.11 -12.73
N THR A 68 18.64 18.37 -14.01
CA THR A 68 17.98 19.46 -14.72
C THR A 68 16.69 18.90 -15.33
N PHE A 69 15.54 19.23 -14.75
CA PHE A 69 14.24 18.97 -15.36
C PHE A 69 13.94 20.07 -16.38
N ASN A 70 14.07 19.75 -17.67
CA ASN A 70 13.47 20.57 -18.72
C ASN A 70 12.03 20.08 -18.93
N SER A 71 11.07 20.74 -18.30
CA SER A 71 9.64 20.59 -18.62
C SER A 71 9.19 21.82 -19.43
N PRO A 72 8.61 21.65 -20.63
CA PRO A 72 7.93 22.74 -21.30
C PRO A 72 6.64 23.04 -20.54
N SER A 73 6.62 24.21 -19.90
CA SER A 73 5.48 24.74 -19.16
C SER A 73 4.40 25.23 -20.12
N ASN A 74 3.32 24.46 -20.28
CA ASN A 74 2.00 25.07 -20.39
C ASN A 74 1.35 24.94 -19.01
N ASP A 75 1.48 26.03 -18.30
CA ASP A 75 1.01 26.29 -16.95
C ASP A 75 -0.52 26.25 -16.91
N SER A 76 -1.07 25.12 -16.48
CA SER A 76 -2.25 25.15 -15.63
C SER A 76 -1.78 24.63 -14.27
N GLY A 77 -1.34 25.55 -13.42
CA GLY A 77 -0.95 25.26 -12.05
C GLY A 77 -1.95 24.31 -11.41
N SER A 78 -1.48 23.14 -11.00
CA SER A 78 -2.20 22.30 -10.05
C SER A 78 -2.20 23.08 -8.73
N THR A 79 -3.14 24.00 -8.59
CA THR A 79 -3.53 24.55 -7.30
C THR A 79 -3.76 23.34 -6.40
N ALA A 80 -3.10 23.32 -5.24
CA ALA A 80 -3.38 22.33 -4.21
C ALA A 80 -4.90 22.23 -4.06
N ASP A 81 -5.48 21.13 -4.55
CA ASP A 81 -6.93 20.95 -4.58
C ASP A 81 -7.43 21.16 -3.17
N ASN A 82 -8.33 22.13 -3.02
CA ASN A 82 -8.73 22.58 -1.70
C ASN A 82 -9.27 21.39 -0.90
N PHE A 83 -8.71 21.13 0.29
CA PHE A 83 -9.15 20.06 1.21
C PHE A 83 -10.67 20.09 1.49
N ASN A 84 -11.27 21.25 1.22
CA ASN A 84 -12.60 21.67 1.60
C ASN A 84 -13.62 21.69 0.44
N GLU A 85 -13.30 21.13 -0.74
CA GLU A 85 -14.36 20.93 -1.75
C GLU A 85 -15.29 19.79 -1.29
N LYS A 86 -16.22 20.20 -0.42
CA LYS A 86 -17.47 19.56 -0.06
C LYS A 86 -17.33 18.25 0.73
N ASP A 87 -16.87 18.34 1.97
CA ASP A 87 -16.98 17.25 2.96
C ASP A 87 -18.40 16.65 3.02
N GLU A 88 -19.42 17.50 2.83
CA GLU A 88 -20.83 17.13 2.74
C GLU A 88 -21.16 16.18 1.57
N ASP A 89 -20.32 16.10 0.54
CA ASP A 89 -20.52 15.19 -0.59
C ASP A 89 -19.92 13.81 -0.33
N TYR A 90 -19.35 13.56 0.85
CA TYR A 90 -18.71 12.30 1.21
C TYR A 90 -19.43 11.60 2.37
N VAL A 91 -19.36 10.27 2.37
CA VAL A 91 -19.89 9.41 3.43
C VAL A 91 -18.77 8.53 3.97
N ASN A 92 -18.72 8.34 5.29
CA ASN A 92 -17.80 7.41 5.91
C ASN A 92 -18.13 5.97 5.52
N SER A 93 -17.10 5.13 5.47
CA SER A 93 -17.25 3.73 5.09
C SER A 93 -16.33 2.83 5.90
N SER A 94 -16.78 1.60 6.10
CA SER A 94 -15.99 0.52 6.69
C SER A 94 -15.72 -0.58 5.68
N VAL A 95 -14.54 -1.20 5.77
CA VAL A 95 -14.22 -2.39 4.98
C VAL A 95 -14.91 -3.60 5.57
N ILE A 96 -15.65 -4.34 4.74
CA ILE A 96 -16.19 -5.66 5.14
C ILE A 96 -15.22 -6.78 4.73
N GLU A 97 -15.23 -7.89 5.47
CA GLU A 97 -14.37 -9.05 5.19
C GLU A 97 -14.90 -9.89 4.01
N ALA A 98 -14.91 -9.29 2.82
CA ALA A 98 -15.20 -9.95 1.56
C ALA A 98 -13.93 -10.56 0.93
N VAL A 99 -14.11 -11.60 0.12
CA VAL A 99 -13.06 -12.28 -0.63
C VAL A 99 -13.15 -11.91 -2.11
N GLU A 100 -14.33 -12.13 -2.69
CA GLU A 100 -14.55 -11.98 -4.12
C GLU A 100 -15.98 -11.52 -4.42
N VAL A 101 -16.14 -10.90 -5.59
CA VAL A 101 -17.42 -10.53 -6.17
C VAL A 101 -17.58 -11.21 -7.52
N LYS A 102 -18.79 -11.66 -7.81
CA LYS A 102 -19.21 -12.14 -9.13
C LYS A 102 -20.50 -11.45 -9.55
N SER A 103 -20.66 -11.23 -10.85
CA SER A 103 -21.92 -10.78 -11.47
C SER A 103 -22.53 -11.95 -12.22
N GLY A 104 -23.86 -12.06 -12.24
CA GLY A 104 -24.57 -13.09 -13.00
C GLY A 104 -26.06 -12.74 -13.18
N ALA A 105 -26.85 -13.67 -13.73
CA ALA A 105 -28.27 -13.45 -14.03
C ALA A 105 -29.12 -13.02 -12.82
N ASP A 106 -28.77 -13.51 -11.63
CA ASP A 106 -29.48 -13.21 -10.37
C ASP A 106 -28.92 -11.95 -9.65
N GLY A 107 -28.10 -11.15 -10.33
CA GLY A 107 -27.41 -9.99 -9.77
C GLY A 107 -25.99 -10.29 -9.30
N PHE A 108 -25.58 -9.63 -8.23
CA PHE A 108 -24.22 -9.73 -7.70
C PHE A 108 -24.17 -10.68 -6.51
N ILE A 109 -23.10 -11.46 -6.43
CA ILE A 109 -22.81 -12.29 -5.27
C ILE A 109 -21.46 -11.87 -4.70
N ILE A 110 -21.48 -11.43 -3.44
CA ILE A 110 -20.28 -11.15 -2.67
C ILE A 110 -20.03 -12.33 -1.75
N LYS A 111 -18.89 -13.00 -1.94
CA LYS A 111 -18.46 -14.07 -1.04
C LYS A 111 -17.69 -13.46 0.12
N MET A 112 -18.21 -13.68 1.31
CA MET A 112 -17.60 -13.29 2.57
C MET A 112 -16.49 -14.27 2.95
N ARG A 113 -15.53 -13.83 3.75
CA ARG A 113 -14.44 -14.69 4.26
C ARG A 113 -14.95 -15.89 5.05
N ASP A 114 -16.04 -15.73 5.79
CA ASP A 114 -16.66 -16.81 6.58
C ASP A 114 -17.42 -17.85 5.71
N GLY A 115 -17.35 -17.73 4.39
CA GLY A 115 -18.00 -18.61 3.44
C GLY A 115 -19.47 -18.27 3.17
N ARG A 116 -20.04 -17.26 3.86
CA ARG A 116 -21.38 -16.76 3.53
C ARG A 116 -21.35 -16.02 2.20
N HIS A 117 -22.51 -16.00 1.55
CA HIS A 117 -22.70 -15.27 0.31
C HIS A 117 -23.78 -14.21 0.55
N LEU A 118 -23.51 -12.98 0.11
CA LEU A 118 -24.48 -11.91 0.06
C LEU A 118 -24.98 -11.81 -1.37
N ARG A 119 -26.29 -11.95 -1.55
CA ARG A 119 -26.94 -11.61 -2.82
C ARG A 119 -27.26 -10.14 -2.82
N CYS A 120 -26.77 -9.43 -3.82
CA CYS A 120 -26.91 -8.00 -3.94
C CYS A 120 -27.45 -7.62 -5.32
N VAL A 121 -28.18 -6.51 -5.38
CA VAL A 121 -28.57 -5.87 -6.65
C VAL A 121 -28.03 -4.46 -6.70
N HIS A 122 -27.91 -3.94 -7.91
CA HIS A 122 -27.52 -2.56 -8.10
C HIS A 122 -28.51 -1.60 -7.43
N ASN A 123 -28.00 -0.57 -6.77
CA ASN A 123 -28.85 0.43 -6.14
C ASN A 123 -29.59 1.26 -7.20
N ASN A 124 -28.86 1.71 -8.23
CA ASN A 124 -29.42 2.44 -9.35
C ASN A 124 -29.86 1.48 -10.47
N PRO A 125 -31.15 1.37 -10.82
CA PRO A 125 -31.62 0.51 -11.91
C PRO A 125 -31.11 0.94 -13.29
N GLN A 126 -30.68 2.20 -13.43
CA GLN A 126 -30.06 2.72 -14.67
C GLN A 126 -28.55 2.49 -14.73
N GLY A 127 -27.94 1.88 -13.70
CA GLY A 127 -26.50 1.63 -13.61
C GLY A 127 -25.94 0.61 -14.62
N GLY A 128 -26.75 0.21 -15.60
CA GLY A 128 -26.40 -0.75 -16.64
C GLY A 128 -26.47 -2.21 -16.16
N HIS A 129 -26.63 -3.11 -17.12
CA HIS A 129 -26.38 -4.53 -16.91
C HIS A 129 -24.86 -4.73 -16.96
N LEU A 130 -24.21 -4.92 -15.80
CA LEU A 130 -22.80 -5.32 -15.81
C LEU A 130 -22.70 -6.69 -16.49
N PRO A 131 -21.73 -6.91 -17.40
CA PRO A 131 -21.56 -8.20 -18.04
C PRO A 131 -21.41 -9.29 -16.98
N ASP A 132 -21.93 -10.48 -17.28
CA ASP A 132 -21.65 -11.66 -16.45
C ASP A 132 -20.12 -11.85 -16.42
N TYR A 133 -19.56 -11.91 -15.21
CA TYR A 133 -18.13 -12.05 -15.03
C TYR A 133 -17.83 -13.03 -13.90
N ALA A 134 -16.79 -13.84 -14.12
CA ALA A 134 -16.29 -14.84 -13.18
C ALA A 134 -15.90 -14.20 -11.83
N PRO A 135 -15.77 -14.95 -10.73
CA PRO A 135 -15.36 -14.37 -9.46
C PRO A 135 -14.03 -13.61 -9.54
N HIS A 136 -14.01 -12.37 -9.04
CA HIS A 136 -12.81 -11.54 -8.95
C HIS A 136 -12.55 -11.11 -7.50
N PRO A 137 -11.29 -11.04 -7.05
CA PRO A 137 -10.95 -10.45 -5.76
C PRO A 137 -11.47 -9.01 -5.67
N ALA A 138 -12.05 -8.65 -4.52
CA ALA A 138 -12.62 -7.33 -4.31
C ALA A 138 -12.37 -6.83 -2.89
N ILE A 139 -12.22 -5.51 -2.77
CA ILE A 139 -12.36 -4.80 -1.50
C ILE A 139 -13.77 -4.24 -1.50
N VAL A 140 -14.56 -4.55 -0.47
CA VAL A 140 -15.94 -4.07 -0.37
C VAL A 140 -16.05 -3.06 0.77
N LEU A 141 -16.50 -1.85 0.43
CA LEU A 141 -16.79 -0.78 1.37
C LEU A 141 -18.27 -0.76 1.71
N LYS A 142 -18.62 -0.70 2.99
CA LYS A 142 -19.99 -0.51 3.47
C LYS A 142 -20.18 0.94 3.91
N MET A 143 -21.23 1.60 3.40
CA MET A 143 -21.52 2.98 3.75
C MET A 143 -22.09 3.09 5.18
N GLU A 144 -21.66 4.10 5.92
CA GLU A 144 -22.02 4.37 7.32
C GLU A 144 -23.05 5.51 7.47
N ASP A 145 -23.84 5.77 6.44
CA ASP A 145 -24.96 6.74 6.43
C ASP A 145 -26.32 6.10 6.73
N GLY A 146 -26.34 4.83 7.13
CA GLY A 146 -27.57 4.08 7.38
C GLY A 146 -28.23 3.49 6.13
N THR A 147 -27.73 3.78 4.92
CA THR A 147 -28.25 3.17 3.68
C THR A 147 -27.94 1.68 3.57
N GLY A 148 -26.85 1.25 4.22
CA GLY A 148 -26.36 -0.13 4.15
C GLY A 148 -25.80 -0.52 2.77
N LEU A 149 -25.56 0.46 1.89
CA LEU A 149 -25.00 0.23 0.56
C LEU A 149 -23.59 -0.35 0.64
N LEU A 150 -23.31 -1.30 -0.25
CA LEU A 150 -22.00 -1.90 -0.44
C LEU A 150 -21.40 -1.43 -1.75
N LEU A 151 -20.16 -0.97 -1.75
CA LEU A 151 -19.41 -0.61 -2.95
C LEU A 151 -18.25 -1.60 -3.14
N PRO A 152 -18.37 -2.57 -4.06
CA PRO A 152 -17.27 -3.45 -4.40
C PRO A 152 -16.28 -2.75 -5.34
N ILE A 153 -15.01 -2.77 -4.96
CA ILE A 153 -13.90 -2.32 -5.78
C ILE A 153 -13.11 -3.56 -6.17
N ILE A 154 -13.20 -3.93 -7.45
CA ILE A 154 -12.47 -5.08 -8.01
C ILE A 154 -10.97 -4.76 -8.00
N VAL A 155 -10.18 -5.69 -7.49
CA VAL A 155 -8.73 -5.54 -7.32
C VAL A 155 -8.01 -6.83 -7.67
N LEU A 156 -6.68 -6.76 -7.73
CA LEU A 156 -5.86 -7.95 -7.75
C LEU A 156 -5.82 -8.62 -6.38
N GLU A 157 -5.41 -9.88 -6.35
CA GLU A 157 -5.39 -10.71 -5.14
C GLU A 157 -4.51 -10.10 -4.02
N MET A 158 -3.29 -9.65 -4.35
CA MET A 158 -2.31 -9.20 -3.36
C MET A 158 -2.78 -7.98 -2.52
N PRO A 159 -3.32 -6.89 -3.10
CA PRO A 159 -3.90 -5.79 -2.30
C PRO A 159 -5.01 -6.22 -1.33
N SER A 160 -5.88 -7.15 -1.75
CA SER A 160 -6.92 -7.71 -0.88
C SER A 160 -6.31 -8.51 0.27
N VAL A 161 -5.36 -9.40 -0.02
CA VAL A 161 -4.67 -10.20 1.01
C VAL A 161 -3.96 -9.31 2.03
N LEU A 162 -3.24 -8.28 1.57
CA LEU A 162 -2.52 -7.36 2.45
C LEU A 162 -3.45 -6.47 3.29
N LEU A 163 -4.61 -6.08 2.75
CA LEU A 163 -5.63 -5.34 3.51
C LEU A 163 -6.21 -6.23 4.61
N MET A 164 -6.53 -7.45 4.23
CA MET A 164 -7.09 -8.48 5.10
C MET A 164 -6.16 -8.84 6.25
N ALA A 165 -4.85 -8.95 6.00
CA ALA A 165 -3.85 -9.12 7.03
C ALA A 165 -3.79 -7.92 7.99
N ALA A 166 -3.91 -6.69 7.47
CA ALA A 166 -3.91 -5.48 8.29
C ALA A 166 -5.15 -5.38 9.19
N ILE A 167 -6.34 -5.64 8.66
CA ILE A 167 -7.61 -5.64 9.43
C ILE A 167 -7.54 -6.65 10.58
N ARG A 168 -6.95 -7.83 10.33
CA ARG A 168 -6.80 -8.90 11.32
C ARG A 168 -5.58 -8.73 12.22
N ASN A 169 -4.79 -7.66 12.06
CA ASN A 169 -3.53 -7.44 12.77
C ASN A 169 -2.56 -8.63 12.68
N VAL A 170 -2.53 -9.31 11.53
CA VAL A 170 -1.60 -10.41 11.27
C VAL A 170 -0.22 -9.83 10.94
N PRO A 171 0.84 -10.18 11.69
CA PRO A 171 2.18 -9.68 11.42
C PRO A 171 2.74 -10.29 10.13
N ILE A 172 3.39 -9.46 9.31
CA ILE A 172 4.08 -9.88 8.10
C ILE A 172 5.58 -9.73 8.36
N ALA A 173 6.38 -10.75 8.03
CA ALA A 173 7.79 -10.83 8.39
C ALA A 173 8.67 -9.70 7.81
N ARG A 174 8.25 -9.10 6.70
CA ARG A 174 8.93 -7.97 6.06
C ARG A 174 8.00 -6.78 5.94
N PRO A 175 8.52 -5.54 6.03
CA PRO A 175 7.72 -4.35 5.81
C PRO A 175 7.04 -4.38 4.44
N THR A 176 5.72 -4.26 4.44
CA THR A 176 4.93 -4.06 3.22
C THR A 176 5.14 -2.65 2.68
N LEU A 177 4.89 -2.42 1.38
CA LEU A 177 4.93 -1.07 0.80
C LEU A 177 4.08 -0.07 1.60
N TYR A 178 2.92 -0.49 2.10
CA TYR A 178 2.04 0.35 2.90
C TYR A 178 2.64 0.75 4.26
N GLN A 179 3.42 -0.14 4.89
CA GLN A 179 4.17 0.19 6.11
C GLN A 179 5.33 1.14 5.81
N VAL A 180 6.05 0.91 4.72
CA VAL A 180 7.13 1.80 4.27
C VAL A 180 6.59 3.21 3.99
N VAL A 181 5.46 3.32 3.27
CA VAL A 181 4.80 4.60 3.00
C VAL A 181 4.37 5.30 4.29
N LYS A 182 3.75 4.58 5.24
CA LYS A 182 3.41 5.14 6.55
C LYS A 182 4.65 5.69 7.28
N GLU A 183 5.72 4.90 7.35
CA GLU A 183 6.96 5.31 8.02
C GLU A 183 7.61 6.51 7.33
N MET A 184 7.56 6.58 5.99
CA MET A 184 8.02 7.73 5.23
C MET A 184 7.21 8.99 5.57
N ILE A 185 5.88 8.91 5.59
CA ILE A 185 4.98 10.02 5.95
C ILE A 185 5.32 10.53 7.35
N ASP A 186 5.40 9.62 8.32
CA ASP A 186 5.72 9.94 9.72
C ASP A 186 7.09 10.65 9.82
N LYS A 187 8.12 10.13 9.12
CA LYS A 187 9.49 10.70 9.12
C LYS A 187 9.60 12.05 8.41
N MET A 188 8.70 12.34 7.47
CA MET A 188 8.64 13.63 6.78
C MET A 188 7.89 14.70 7.60
N GLY A 189 7.38 14.37 8.79
CA GLY A 189 6.65 15.30 9.64
C GLY A 189 5.20 15.54 9.17
N TYR A 190 4.62 14.55 8.49
CA TYR A 190 3.21 14.55 8.09
C TYR A 190 2.47 13.42 8.79
N GLU A 191 1.15 13.54 8.82
CA GLU A 191 0.24 12.50 9.26
C GLU A 191 -0.82 12.28 8.18
N VAL A 192 -1.29 11.03 8.04
CA VAL A 192 -2.44 10.76 7.19
C VAL A 192 -3.69 11.24 7.93
N LYS A 193 -4.52 12.04 7.26
CA LYS A 193 -5.78 12.55 7.83
C LYS A 193 -6.97 11.69 7.43
N LEU A 194 -7.11 11.37 6.15
CA LEU A 194 -8.19 10.53 5.62
C LEU A 194 -7.88 10.08 4.18
N VAL A 195 -8.73 9.18 3.66
CA VAL A 195 -8.75 8.79 2.25
C VAL A 195 -10.15 9.00 1.68
N ARG A 196 -10.25 9.49 0.44
CA ARG A 196 -11.52 9.61 -0.30
C ARG A 196 -11.49 8.78 -1.57
N VAL A 197 -12.49 7.95 -1.81
CA VAL A 197 -12.79 7.40 -3.14
C VAL A 197 -13.68 8.43 -3.85
N THR A 198 -13.14 9.06 -4.89
CA THR A 198 -13.68 10.34 -5.40
C THR A 198 -14.60 10.16 -6.59
N ARG A 199 -14.15 9.42 -7.61
CA ARG A 199 -14.86 9.29 -8.88
C ARG A 199 -14.55 7.97 -9.55
N ARG A 200 -15.32 7.66 -10.58
CA ARG A 200 -15.10 6.54 -11.50
C ARG A 200 -15.11 7.02 -12.93
N VAL A 201 -14.14 6.56 -13.72
CA VAL A 201 -14.01 6.89 -15.15
C VAL A 201 -13.67 5.61 -15.90
N HIS A 202 -14.48 5.25 -16.89
CA HIS A 202 -14.32 4.02 -17.68
C HIS A 202 -14.06 2.78 -16.80
N GLU A 203 -14.97 2.50 -15.87
CA GLU A 203 -14.88 1.39 -14.90
C GLU A 203 -13.79 1.51 -13.83
N ALA A 204 -12.84 2.45 -13.95
CA ALA A 204 -11.74 2.63 -13.00
C ALA A 204 -12.09 3.66 -11.92
N TYR A 205 -12.00 3.24 -10.67
CA TYR A 205 -12.17 4.12 -9.50
C TYR A 205 -10.88 4.87 -9.16
N PHE A 206 -11.03 6.10 -8.70
CA PHE A 206 -9.95 6.98 -8.27
C PHE A 206 -10.09 7.28 -6.78
N ALA A 207 -8.96 7.42 -6.09
CA ALA A 207 -8.94 7.82 -4.70
C ALA A 207 -7.86 8.87 -4.42
N GLN A 208 -8.06 9.63 -3.36
CA GLN A 208 -7.13 10.64 -2.87
C GLN A 208 -6.74 10.34 -1.43
N LEU A 209 -5.44 10.36 -1.17
CA LEU A 209 -4.85 10.30 0.17
C LEU A 209 -4.55 11.72 0.63
N TYR A 210 -5.06 12.08 1.79
CA TYR A 210 -4.90 13.41 2.35
C TYR A 210 -3.97 13.37 3.56
N LEU A 211 -2.93 14.19 3.51
CA LEU A 211 -1.95 14.36 4.58
C LEU A 211 -2.03 15.77 5.16
N THR A 212 -1.76 15.90 6.45
CA THR A 212 -1.57 17.18 7.14
C THR A 212 -0.18 17.23 7.75
N LYS A 213 0.39 18.43 7.86
CA LYS A 213 1.66 18.60 8.54
C LYS A 213 1.45 18.56 10.05
N VAL A 214 2.31 17.82 10.74
CA VAL A 214 2.24 17.71 12.20
C VAL A 214 2.43 19.10 12.82
N GLY A 215 1.45 19.53 13.63
CA GLY A 215 1.44 20.85 14.27
C GLY A 215 0.95 22.00 13.40
N ASN A 216 0.53 21.75 12.15
CA ASN A 216 -0.10 22.74 11.28
C ASN A 216 -1.14 22.10 10.35
N GLU A 217 -2.37 21.92 10.86
CA GLU A 217 -3.47 21.31 10.10
C GLU A 217 -3.94 22.12 8.88
N ALA A 218 -3.57 23.40 8.79
CA ALA A 218 -3.88 24.24 7.63
C ALA A 218 -3.00 23.91 6.42
N GLU A 219 -1.82 23.32 6.65
CA GLU A 219 -0.93 22.83 5.58
C GLU A 219 -1.26 21.37 5.29
N TYR A 220 -1.87 21.13 4.14
CA TYR A 220 -2.23 19.80 3.68
C TYR A 220 -1.67 19.52 2.29
N VAL A 221 -1.49 18.23 2.02
CA VAL A 221 -1.06 17.71 0.71
C VAL A 221 -1.97 16.53 0.36
N SER A 222 -2.41 16.47 -0.89
CA SER A 222 -3.17 15.34 -1.42
C SER A 222 -2.37 14.57 -2.45
N PHE A 223 -2.61 13.26 -2.53
CA PHE A 223 -2.01 12.37 -3.52
C PHE A 223 -3.10 11.52 -4.18
N ASP A 224 -3.13 11.54 -5.51
CA ASP A 224 -3.95 10.61 -6.28
C ASP A 224 -3.37 9.19 -6.20
N LEU A 225 -4.22 8.24 -5.82
CA LEU A 225 -3.89 6.82 -5.66
C LEU A 225 -4.99 5.95 -6.26
N ARG A 226 -4.63 4.69 -6.53
CA ARG A 226 -5.65 3.65 -6.71
C ARG A 226 -6.37 3.42 -5.38
N PRO A 227 -7.70 3.18 -5.38
CA PRO A 227 -8.45 2.97 -4.15
C PRO A 227 -7.90 1.84 -3.28
N SER A 228 -7.43 0.74 -3.87
CA SER A 228 -6.85 -0.38 -3.14
C SER A 228 -5.64 0.01 -2.30
N ASP A 229 -4.78 0.88 -2.82
CA ASP A 229 -3.58 1.35 -2.14
C ASP A 229 -3.95 2.37 -1.05
N ALA A 230 -4.84 3.32 -1.38
CA ALA A 230 -5.31 4.32 -0.43
C ALA A 230 -6.01 3.67 0.78
N ILE A 231 -6.92 2.72 0.56
CA ILE A 231 -7.61 1.98 1.62
C ILE A 231 -6.62 1.18 2.49
N ASN A 232 -5.61 0.55 1.87
CA ASN A 232 -4.58 -0.18 2.61
C ASN A 232 -3.74 0.72 3.54
N ILE A 233 -3.44 1.94 3.10
CA ILE A 233 -2.77 2.96 3.92
C ILE A 233 -3.72 3.41 5.03
N ALA A 234 -4.97 3.73 4.70
CA ALA A 234 -5.97 4.23 5.66
C ALA A 234 -6.19 3.27 6.84
N VAL A 235 -6.36 1.97 6.56
CA VAL A 235 -6.53 0.94 7.61
C VAL A 235 -5.31 0.86 8.53
N ARG A 236 -4.09 0.99 8.01
CA ARG A 236 -2.86 0.93 8.82
C ARG A 236 -2.63 2.20 9.63
N CYS A 237 -3.02 3.35 9.10
CA CYS A 237 -2.98 4.63 9.79
C CYS A 237 -4.17 4.83 10.73
N LYS A 238 -5.20 3.98 10.67
CA LYS A 238 -6.44 4.07 11.45
C LYS A 238 -7.19 5.38 11.22
N VAL A 239 -7.27 5.79 9.95
CA VAL A 239 -7.94 7.03 9.53
C VAL A 239 -9.24 6.72 8.78
N PRO A 240 -10.16 7.70 8.68
CA PRO A 240 -11.41 7.51 7.95
C PRO A 240 -11.21 7.18 6.47
N ILE A 241 -12.07 6.29 5.96
CA ILE A 241 -12.23 6.01 4.53
C ILE A 241 -13.58 6.59 4.13
N GLN A 242 -13.55 7.55 3.21
CA GLN A 242 -14.73 8.25 2.72
C GLN A 242 -14.99 7.89 1.26
N VAL A 243 -16.25 7.86 0.88
CA VAL A 243 -16.69 7.63 -0.52
C VAL A 243 -17.59 8.77 -0.93
N ASN A 244 -17.43 9.27 -2.16
CA ASN A 244 -18.32 10.27 -2.70
C ASN A 244 -19.77 9.73 -2.74
N LYS A 245 -20.74 10.50 -2.24
CA LYS A 245 -22.15 10.10 -2.10
C LYS A 245 -22.80 9.77 -3.44
N TYR A 246 -22.50 10.55 -4.49
CA TYR A 246 -23.02 10.25 -5.83
C TYR A 246 -22.51 8.89 -6.31
N LEU A 247 -21.21 8.62 -6.15
CA LEU A 247 -20.60 7.34 -6.50
C LEU A 247 -21.18 6.18 -5.68
N ALA A 248 -21.33 6.37 -4.36
CA ALA A 248 -21.91 5.37 -3.47
C ALA A 248 -23.36 5.03 -3.86
N TYR A 249 -24.15 6.04 -4.23
CA TYR A 249 -25.52 5.85 -4.69
C TYR A 249 -25.58 5.23 -6.09
N SER A 250 -24.76 5.72 -7.03
CA SER A 250 -24.81 5.29 -8.42
C SER A 250 -24.35 3.85 -8.57
N ASP A 251 -23.23 3.48 -7.95
CA ASP A 251 -22.53 2.20 -8.18
C ASP A 251 -22.66 1.24 -6.99
N GLY A 252 -23.25 1.71 -5.89
CA GLY A 252 -23.48 0.89 -4.71
C GLY A 252 -24.50 -0.23 -4.97
N MET A 253 -24.38 -1.27 -4.17
CA MET A 253 -25.23 -2.46 -4.21
C MET A 253 -26.02 -2.58 -2.91
N ARG A 254 -27.30 -2.96 -3.03
CA ARG A 254 -28.18 -3.28 -1.90
C ARG A 254 -28.18 -4.79 -1.68
N VAL A 255 -28.05 -5.22 -0.43
CA VAL A 255 -28.16 -6.64 -0.04
C VAL A 255 -29.64 -7.02 -0.02
N ILE A 256 -30.02 -8.08 -0.75
CA ILE A 256 -31.38 -8.64 -0.72
C ILE A 256 -31.43 -9.86 0.20
N GLU A 257 -30.38 -10.69 0.20
CA GLU A 257 -30.34 -11.88 1.02
C GLU A 257 -28.93 -12.17 1.55
N SER A 258 -28.87 -12.70 2.77
CA SER A 258 -27.66 -13.25 3.36
C SER A 258 -27.88 -14.73 3.67
N GLY A 259 -27.22 -15.62 2.95
CA GLY A 259 -27.37 -17.07 3.11
C GLY A 259 -26.06 -17.83 2.93
N LYS A 260 -25.98 -19.03 3.54
CA LYS A 260 -24.99 -20.03 3.12
C LYS A 260 -25.57 -20.73 1.90
N LEU A 261 -24.96 -20.58 0.73
CA LEU A 261 -25.34 -21.41 -0.42
C LEU A 261 -25.04 -22.87 -0.08
N PRO A 262 -25.97 -23.81 -0.32
CA PRO A 262 -25.66 -25.22 -0.18
C PRO A 262 -24.61 -25.57 -1.24
N THR A 263 -23.46 -26.06 -0.78
CA THR A 263 -22.43 -26.61 -1.64
C THR A 263 -22.98 -27.87 -2.33
N GLN A 264 -23.63 -27.70 -3.48
CA GLN A 264 -23.91 -28.81 -4.37
C GLN A 264 -22.67 -29.05 -5.22
N PHE A 265 -21.82 -29.98 -4.78
CA PHE A 265 -20.98 -30.73 -5.71
C PHE A 265 -21.91 -31.71 -6.45
N PRO A 266 -21.99 -31.69 -7.79
CA PRO A 266 -22.53 -32.82 -8.52
C PRO A 266 -21.63 -34.01 -8.21
N GLY A 267 -22.21 -35.09 -7.70
CA GLY A 267 -21.49 -36.30 -7.35
C GLY A 267 -20.65 -36.80 -8.52
N MET A 268 -19.34 -36.94 -8.29
CA MET A 268 -18.53 -37.92 -8.98
C MET A 268 -18.11 -38.92 -7.92
N ASP A 269 -18.75 -40.09 -8.00
CA ASP A 269 -18.57 -41.22 -7.12
C ASP A 269 -17.09 -41.67 -7.04
N GLY A 270 -16.65 -41.94 -5.83
CA GLY A 270 -15.92 -43.18 -5.54
C GLY A 270 -14.40 -43.22 -5.76
N ARG A 271 -13.70 -43.23 -4.62
CA ARG A 271 -12.42 -43.93 -4.34
C ARG A 271 -11.12 -43.23 -4.77
N LEU A 272 -10.37 -42.75 -3.78
CA LEU A 272 -9.10 -43.38 -3.32
C LEU A 272 -8.43 -42.45 -2.29
N PHE A 273 -8.64 -42.75 -1.00
CA PHE A 273 -7.72 -42.37 0.06
C PHE A 273 -7.07 -43.65 0.59
N THR A 274 -5.83 -43.86 0.17
CA THR A 274 -4.78 -44.55 0.93
C THR A 274 -3.47 -44.04 0.35
N GLU A 275 -2.78 -43.18 1.10
CA GLU A 275 -1.56 -43.59 1.81
C GLU A 275 -0.36 -43.66 0.87
N MET A 276 0.52 -42.66 0.92
CA MET A 276 1.97 -42.82 0.75
C MET A 276 2.72 -41.69 1.47
N ASP A 277 3.29 -42.08 2.60
CA ASP A 277 4.64 -41.80 3.09
C ASP A 277 5.15 -40.37 3.31
N ARG A 278 5.24 -40.07 4.61
CA ARG A 278 6.49 -39.58 5.23
C ARG A 278 7.69 -40.30 4.61
N HIS A 279 8.60 -39.54 4.03
CA HIS A 279 10.03 -39.48 4.34
C HIS A 279 10.71 -38.84 3.14
N LEU A 280 11.47 -37.77 3.39
CA LEU A 280 12.89 -37.76 3.07
C LEU A 280 13.53 -36.55 3.76
N LEU A 281 14.57 -36.87 4.51
CA LEU A 281 15.63 -36.00 5.00
C LEU A 281 16.32 -35.28 3.84
#